data_AF-A0A7V8Y6C2-F1
#
_entry.id   AF-A0A7V8Y6C2-F1
#
_cell.length_a   1.000
_cell.length_b   1.000
_cell.length_c   1.000
_cell.angle_alpha   90.00
_cell.angle_beta   90.00
_cell.angle_gamma   90.00
#
_symmetry.space_group_name_H-M   'P 1'
#
loop_
_entity.id
_entity.type
_entity.pdbx_description
1 polymer ?
#
loop_
_entity_poly.entity_id
_entity_poly.type
_entity_poly.pdbx_seq_one_letter_code
_entity_poly.pdbx_strand_id
1 'polypeptide(L)'
;MSLPGGPELLIVLVVVMLLFGASRLPKLARSMGQAGKEFKEGMKEGHQAEPVEGPCPFCAAAVPAESKFCPGCGKSADDIVAEKARQAPRSA
;
A
#
# COMPACT_ATOMS: atom_id res chain seq x y z
N MET A 1 1.12 -31.49 -12.52
CA MET A 1 2.46 -31.35 -11.93
C MET A 1 2.26 -31.08 -10.46
N SER A 2 2.55 -32.06 -9.60
CA SER A 2 2.42 -31.94 -8.15
C SER A 2 3.26 -30.76 -7.66
N LEU A 3 2.61 -29.71 -7.16
CA LEU A 3 3.31 -28.71 -6.38
C LEU A 3 3.91 -29.47 -5.19
N PRO A 4 5.23 -29.38 -4.94
CA PRO A 4 5.84 -29.98 -3.77
C PRO A 4 5.04 -29.54 -2.55
N GLY A 5 4.50 -30.50 -1.82
CA GLY A 5 3.72 -30.23 -0.62
C GLY A 5 4.57 -29.43 0.36
N GLY A 6 3.93 -28.67 1.24
CA GLY A 6 4.58 -27.90 2.31
C GLY A 6 5.88 -28.48 2.91
N PRO A 7 6.01 -29.81 3.19
CA PRO A 7 7.26 -30.40 3.67
C PRO A 7 8.48 -30.25 2.73
N GLU A 8 8.34 -30.41 1.42
CA GLU A 8 9.47 -30.26 0.47
C GLU A 8 9.99 -28.82 0.46
N LEU A 9 9.08 -27.84 0.54
CA LEU A 9 9.44 -26.43 0.60
C LEU A 9 10.16 -26.08 1.92
N LEU A 10 9.78 -26.74 3.01
CA LEU A 10 10.44 -26.63 4.32
C LEU A 10 11.86 -27.20 4.29
N ILE A 11 12.07 -28.36 3.64
CA ILE A 11 13.40 -28.97 3.47
C ILE A 11 14.31 -28.04 2.67
N VAL A 12 13.83 -27.48 1.55
CA VAL A 12 14.58 -26.52 0.74
C VAL A 12 14.94 -25.29 1.56
N LEU A 13 14.00 -24.74 2.34
CA LEU A 13 14.25 -23.59 3.22
C LEU A 13 15.37 -23.88 4.24
N VAL A 14 15.36 -25.08 4.85
CA VAL A 14 16.40 -25.49 5.80
C VAL A 14 17.77 -25.58 5.12
N VAL A 15 17.84 -26.19 3.92
CA VAL A 15 19.10 -26.27 3.15
C VAL A 15 19.64 -24.89 2.82
N VAL A 16 18.79 -23.98 2.33
CA VAL A 16 19.17 -22.58 2.06
C VAL A 16 19.64 -21.91 3.35
N MET A 17 18.96 -22.12 4.47
CA MET A 17 19.35 -21.53 5.76
C MET A 17 20.69 -22.08 6.28
N LEU A 18 21.05 -23.33 5.97
CA LEU A 18 22.36 -23.90 6.29
C LEU A 18 23.48 -23.31 5.40
N LEU A 19 23.22 -23.14 4.10
CA LEU A 19 24.20 -22.60 3.16
C LEU A 19 24.47 -21.10 3.37
N PHE A 20 23.40 -20.31 3.51
CA PHE A 20 23.50 -18.86 3.70
C PHE A 20 23.66 -18.48 5.18
N GLY A 21 23.26 -19.34 6.11
CA GLY A 21 23.23 -19.05 7.54
C GLY A 21 21.96 -18.31 7.98
N ALA A 22 21.52 -18.54 9.22
CA ALA A 22 20.30 -17.97 9.80
C ALA A 22 20.28 -16.43 9.83
N SER A 23 21.45 -15.77 9.79
CA SER A 23 21.55 -14.31 9.85
C SER A 23 21.56 -13.60 8.49
N ARG A 24 21.87 -14.29 7.38
CA ARG A 24 22.00 -13.65 6.05
C ARG A 24 20.66 -13.44 5.36
N LEU A 25 19.79 -14.44 5.38
CA LEU A 25 18.42 -14.35 4.85
C LEU A 25 17.64 -13.13 5.39
N PRO A 26 17.51 -12.94 6.72
CA PRO A 26 16.77 -11.79 7.25
C PRO A 26 17.46 -10.46 6.95
N LYS A 27 18.79 -10.43 6.88
CA LYS A 27 19.54 -9.20 6.56
C LYS A 27 19.29 -8.76 5.11
N LEU A 28 19.29 -9.69 4.17
CA LEU A 28 18.96 -9.45 2.76
C LEU A 28 17.48 -9.05 2.60
N ALA A 29 16.57 -9.74 3.28
CA ALA A 29 15.15 -9.41 3.26
C ALA A 29 14.89 -7.99 3.81
N ARG A 30 15.57 -7.58 4.88
CA ARG A 30 15.45 -6.22 5.41
C ARG A 30 15.98 -5.17 4.44
N SER A 31 17.16 -5.35 3.84
CA SER A 31 17.69 -4.37 2.88
C SER A 31 16.84 -4.26 1.63
N MET A 32 16.34 -5.39 1.12
CA MET A 32 15.45 -5.42 -0.04
C MET A 32 14.06 -4.83 0.29
N GLY A 33 13.55 -5.10 1.49
CA GLY A 33 12.29 -4.53 1.98
C GLY A 33 12.36 -3.02 2.20
N GLN A 34 13.49 -2.49 2.67
CA GLN A 34 13.74 -1.05 2.76
C GLN A 34 13.70 -0.42 1.36
N ALA A 35 14.44 -0.96 0.38
CA ALA A 35 14.40 -0.45 -0.99
C ALA A 35 12.98 -0.46 -1.58
N GLY A 36 12.21 -1.54 -1.36
CA GLY A 36 10.81 -1.61 -1.80
C GLY A 36 9.87 -0.65 -1.06
N LYS A 37 10.13 -0.36 0.22
CA LYS A 37 9.36 0.64 1.00
C LYS A 37 9.58 2.03 0.43
N GLU A 38 10.84 2.45 0.29
CA GLU A 38 11.19 3.77 -0.25
C GLU A 38 10.67 3.94 -1.69
N PHE A 39 10.73 2.88 -2.50
CA PHE A 39 10.13 2.88 -3.85
C PHE A 39 8.62 3.12 -3.82
N LYS A 40 7.91 2.48 -2.87
CA LYS A 40 6.46 2.65 -2.71
C LYS A 40 6.08 4.01 -2.13
N GLU A 41 6.90 4.58 -1.27
CA GLU A 41 6.69 5.96 -0.76
C GLU A 41 6.94 6.99 -1.87
N GLY A 42 8.05 6.89 -2.61
CA GLY A 42 8.33 7.76 -3.75
C GLY A 42 7.27 7.69 -4.85
N MET A 43 6.69 6.51 -5.11
CA MET A 43 5.54 6.37 -6.01
C MET A 43 4.27 7.07 -5.49
N LYS A 44 4.06 7.11 -4.17
CA LYS A 44 2.92 7.83 -3.56
C LYS A 44 3.14 9.33 -3.51
N GLU A 45 4.35 9.80 -3.23
CA GLU A 45 4.69 11.23 -3.24
C GLU A 45 4.60 11.83 -4.65
N GLY A 46 4.91 11.03 -5.68
CA GLY A 46 4.66 11.38 -7.09
C GLY A 46 3.17 11.43 -7.46
N HIS A 47 2.28 10.94 -6.59
CA HIS A 47 0.83 11.05 -6.69
C HIS A 47 0.31 11.80 -5.47
N GLN A 48 0.87 12.99 -5.21
CA GLN A 48 0.46 13.88 -4.13
C GLN A 48 -1.07 13.93 -4.02
N ALA A 49 -1.57 13.16 -3.07
CA ALA A 49 -2.93 13.25 -2.58
C ALA A 49 -2.99 14.55 -1.79
N GLU A 50 -3.67 15.55 -2.35
CA GLU A 50 -4.07 16.70 -1.55
C GLU A 50 -4.84 16.21 -0.31
N PRO A 51 -4.60 16.79 0.88
CA PRO A 51 -5.36 16.43 2.06
C PRO A 51 -6.84 16.69 1.82
N VAL A 52 -7.64 15.63 1.77
CA VAL A 52 -9.11 15.72 1.69
C VAL A 52 -9.64 15.94 3.10
N GLU A 53 -9.61 17.20 3.53
CA GLU A 53 -10.41 17.64 4.66
C GLU A 53 -11.72 18.24 4.12
N GLY A 54 -12.84 17.66 4.56
CA GLY A 54 -14.17 18.16 4.23
C GLY A 54 -15.25 17.07 4.07
N PRO A 55 -16.48 17.49 3.78
CA PRO A 55 -17.59 16.58 3.51
C PRO A 55 -17.34 15.80 2.21
N CYS A 56 -17.47 14.48 2.31
CA CYS A 56 -17.48 13.52 1.21
C CYS A 56 -18.51 13.91 0.12
N PRO A 57 -18.15 14.15 -1.15
CA PRO A 57 -19.10 14.48 -2.22
C PRO A 57 -20.03 13.31 -2.60
N PHE A 58 -19.65 12.07 -2.25
CA PHE A 58 -20.47 10.87 -2.50
C PHE A 58 -21.53 10.59 -1.43
N CYS A 59 -21.31 11.06 -0.20
CA CYS A 59 -22.00 10.53 0.99
C CYS A 59 -22.16 11.54 2.12
N ALA A 60 -21.66 12.77 1.95
CA ALA A 60 -21.65 13.87 2.92
C ALA A 60 -20.99 13.59 4.29
N ALA A 61 -20.49 12.37 4.53
CA ALA A 61 -19.75 12.07 5.76
C ALA A 61 -18.48 12.91 5.86
N ALA A 62 -18.14 13.34 7.07
CA ALA A 62 -16.89 14.05 7.35
C ALA A 62 -15.70 13.08 7.20
N VAL A 63 -14.78 13.41 6.30
CA VAL A 63 -13.55 12.62 6.09
C VAL A 63 -12.42 13.27 6.89
N PRO A 64 -11.82 12.57 7.88
CA PRO A 64 -10.65 13.08 8.60
C PRO A 64 -9.38 12.97 7.73
N ALA A 65 -8.48 13.94 7.88
CA ALA A 65 -7.23 14.10 7.13
C ALA A 65 -6.37 12.83 7.01
N GLU A 66 -6.41 11.98 8.03
CA GLU A 66 -5.54 10.81 8.16
C GLU A 66 -6.16 9.52 7.59
N SER A 67 -7.43 9.56 7.19
CA SER A 67 -8.14 8.37 6.71
C SER A 67 -7.91 8.12 5.21
N LYS A 68 -7.30 6.98 4.89
CA LYS A 68 -7.16 6.50 3.49
C LYS A 68 -8.49 6.16 2.83
N PHE A 69 -9.56 6.03 3.62
CA PHE A 69 -10.89 5.64 3.17
C PHE A 69 -11.95 6.44 3.91
N CYS A 70 -13.02 6.81 3.21
CA CYS A 70 -14.17 7.47 3.79
C CYS A 70 -14.98 6.50 4.67
N PRO A 71 -15.29 6.86 5.93
CA PRO A 71 -16.03 5.99 6.85
C PRO A 71 -17.51 5.80 6.48
N GLY A 72 -18.07 6.65 5.60
CA GLY A 72 -19.47 6.54 5.17
C GLY A 72 -19.68 5.56 4.01
N CYS A 73 -18.88 5.68 2.95
CA CYS A 73 -19.09 4.94 1.70
C CYS A 73 -17.93 4.03 1.27
N GLY A 74 -16.82 4.00 2.03
CA GLY A 74 -15.68 3.10 1.76
C GLY A 74 -14.81 3.50 0.55
N LYS A 75 -15.07 4.65 -0.08
CA LYS A 75 -14.22 5.20 -1.16
C LYS A 75 -12.86 5.64 -0.62
N SER A 76 -11.79 5.43 -1.39
CA SER A 76 -10.45 5.89 -0.98
C SER A 76 -10.34 7.42 -1.04
N ALA A 77 -9.45 7.99 -0.23
CA ALA A 77 -9.17 9.41 -0.23
C ALA A 77 -8.79 9.90 -1.64
N ASP A 78 -8.02 9.13 -2.40
CA ASP A 78 -7.62 9.43 -3.78
C ASP A 78 -8.82 9.57 -4.74
N ASP A 79 -9.82 8.68 -4.62
CA ASP A 79 -11.04 8.72 -5.45
C ASP A 79 -11.88 9.96 -5.12
N ILE A 80 -11.85 10.38 -3.84
CA ILE A 80 -12.57 11.55 -3.35
C ILE A 80 -11.87 12.85 -3.82
N VAL A 81 -10.53 12.91 -3.79
CA VAL A 81 -9.77 14.03 -4.41
C VAL A 81 -10.12 14.15 -5.89
N ALA A 82 -10.06 13.02 -6.61
CA ALA A 82 -10.27 13.00 -8.05
C ALA A 82 -11.69 13.48 -8.43
N GLU A 83 -12.72 13.08 -7.68
CA GLU A 83 -14.09 13.54 -7.91
C GLU A 83 -14.30 15.00 -7.47
N LYS A 84 -13.73 15.40 -6.33
CA LYS A 84 -13.79 16.80 -5.86
C LYS A 84 -13.13 17.75 -6.87
N ALA A 85 -12.03 17.33 -7.50
CA ALA A 85 -11.37 18.06 -8.59
C ALA A 85 -12.22 18.14 -9.87
N ARG A 86 -13.06 17.12 -10.18
CA ARG A 86 -14.03 17.18 -11.28
C ARG A 86 -15.25 18.06 -10.98
N GLN A 87 -15.63 18.19 -9.71
CA GLN A 87 -16.81 18.95 -9.27
C GLN A 87 -16.49 20.43 -8.98
N ALA A 88 -15.22 20.77 -8.73
CA ALA A 88 -14.75 22.15 -8.76
C ALA A 88 -14.86 22.73 -10.19
N PRO A 89 -15.20 24.01 -10.35
CA PRO A 89 -16.38 24.50 -11.06
C PRO A 89 -16.40 24.32 -12.58
N ARG A 90 -17.42 23.59 -13.04
CA ARG A 90 -18.14 23.81 -14.32
C ARG A 90 -19.24 24.87 -14.17
N SER A 91 -19.13 25.74 -13.18
CA SER A 91 -20.01 26.90 -12.98
C SER A 91 -19.35 28.15 -13.55
N ALA A 92 -19.35 28.24 -14.88
CA ALA A 92 -19.21 29.47 -15.65
C ALA A 92 -20.08 29.32 -16.91
#